data_AF-A0A426W299-F1
#
_entry.id   AF-A0A426W299-F1
#
_cell.length_a   1.000
_cell.length_b   1.000
_cell.length_c   1.000
_cell.angle_alpha   90.00
_cell.angle_beta   90.00
_cell.angle_gamma   90.00
#
_symmetry.space_group_name_H-M   'P 1'
#
loop_
_entity.id
_entity.type
_entity.pdbx_description
1 polymer ?
#
loop_
_entity_poly.entity_id
_entity_poly.type
_entity_poly.pdbx_seq_one_letter_code
_entity_poly.pdbx_strand_id
1 'polypeptide(L)'
;MNTFKKVIFLSLVLLLPSLLLATVAQKTKSTNIPDANALAVFYTLKGDIQKKYNILVEEKLKTIGFNLTDPHKRVNDQYKAKYASTVLDVLSFMPVVNDKTMIPLLNIDPRIAGFGPFNMLIAKKLDENVTHVGHLMPKVMLDILGIKNKEVREKFTATFKSLDTMIEKELGGQKSYRSINKLPEKTMINYEYEFEAPDDMEDFIDEFQNKFELAFIDKNYLIAGYHNFMEATDDAEDILEGYDAFWTYSLCHLEFSY
;
A
#
# COMPACT_ATOMS: atom_id res chain seq x y z
N MET A 1 -2.81 -53.27 11.16
CA MET A 1 -2.55 -51.89 11.64
C MET A 1 -3.81 -51.07 11.38
N ASN A 2 -4.48 -50.66 12.45
CA ASN A 2 -5.93 -50.42 12.51
C ASN A 2 -6.39 -49.21 11.65
N THR A 3 -7.48 -49.39 10.90
CA THR A 3 -8.20 -48.36 10.11
C THR A 3 -8.53 -47.11 10.92
N PHE A 4 -8.67 -47.25 12.24
CA PHE A 4 -8.85 -46.16 13.19
C PHE A 4 -7.69 -45.15 13.25
N LYS A 5 -6.44 -45.59 13.00
CA LYS A 5 -5.27 -44.68 12.97
C LYS A 5 -5.17 -43.87 11.68
N LYS A 6 -5.71 -44.36 10.55
CA LYS A 6 -5.70 -43.63 9.27
C LYS A 6 -6.69 -42.47 9.23
N VAL A 7 -7.83 -42.58 9.92
CA VAL A 7 -8.84 -41.52 9.97
C VAL A 7 -8.37 -40.33 10.82
N ILE A 8 -7.66 -40.59 11.93
CA ILE A 8 -7.11 -39.53 12.80
C ILE A 8 -5.94 -38.77 12.14
N PHE A 9 -5.13 -39.46 11.32
CA PHE A 9 -4.03 -38.82 10.61
C PHE A 9 -4.53 -37.96 9.43
N LEU A 10 -5.61 -38.35 8.75
CA LEU A 10 -6.20 -37.54 7.67
C LEU A 10 -6.93 -36.30 8.21
N SER A 11 -7.59 -36.39 9.37
CA SER A 11 -8.29 -35.25 9.96
C SER A 11 -7.34 -34.22 10.60
N LEU A 12 -6.18 -34.63 11.13
CA LEU A 12 -5.18 -33.68 11.61
C LEU A 12 -4.51 -32.88 10.48
N VAL A 13 -4.25 -33.50 9.32
CA VAL A 13 -3.57 -32.85 8.19
C VAL A 13 -4.49 -31.87 7.44
N LEU A 14 -5.81 -32.11 7.44
CA LEU A 14 -6.78 -31.21 6.80
C LEU A 14 -7.18 -29.99 7.65
N LEU A 15 -6.93 -30.01 8.96
CA LEU A 15 -7.30 -28.90 9.87
C LEU A 15 -6.13 -27.94 10.20
N LEU A 16 -4.88 -28.33 9.91
CA LEU A 16 -3.69 -27.51 10.15
C LEU A 16 -3.59 -26.24 9.27
N PRO A 17 -3.99 -26.22 7.97
CA PRO A 17 -3.87 -25.00 7.16
C PRO A 17 -4.86 -23.91 7.60
N SER A 18 -6.05 -24.31 8.05
CA SER A 18 -7.12 -23.38 8.48
C SER A 18 -6.84 -22.68 9.82
N LEU A 19 -6.01 -23.27 10.67
CA LEU A 19 -5.61 -22.65 11.95
C LEU A 19 -4.48 -21.63 11.79
N LEU A 20 -3.65 -21.75 10.75
CA LEU A 20 -2.57 -20.78 10.44
C LEU A 20 -3.09 -19.45 9.87
N LEU A 21 -4.35 -19.42 9.42
CA LEU A 21 -5.01 -18.24 8.85
C LEU A 21 -6.20 -17.74 9.68
N ALA A 22 -6.38 -18.24 10.91
CA ALA A 22 -7.39 -17.73 11.82
C ALA A 22 -7.02 -16.29 12.23
N THR A 23 -7.44 -15.32 11.42
CA THR A 23 -7.30 -13.90 11.71
C THR A 23 -8.15 -13.58 12.92
N VAL A 24 -7.50 -13.14 14.00
CA VAL A 24 -8.20 -12.60 15.17
C VAL A 24 -9.12 -11.48 14.68
N ALA A 25 -10.42 -11.57 15.00
CA ALA A 25 -11.39 -10.53 14.64
C ALA A 25 -10.87 -9.15 15.11
N GLN A 26 -10.57 -8.28 14.15
CA GLN A 26 -10.11 -6.93 14.43
C GLN A 26 -11.30 -6.07 14.82
N LYS A 27 -11.29 -5.51 16.03
CA LYS A 27 -12.22 -4.44 16.41
C LYS A 27 -11.58 -3.12 16.02
N THR A 28 -12.09 -2.48 14.97
CA THR A 28 -11.65 -1.15 14.59
C THR A 28 -12.34 -0.10 15.45
N LYS A 29 -11.57 0.75 16.15
CA LYS A 29 -12.10 1.88 16.91
C LYS A 29 -11.78 3.18 16.18
N SER A 30 -12.75 4.11 16.16
CA SER A 30 -12.54 5.50 15.74
C SER A 30 -12.13 6.34 16.94
N THR A 31 -11.07 7.13 16.84
CA THR A 31 -10.70 8.13 17.85
C THR A 31 -10.34 9.46 17.19
N ASN A 32 -10.41 10.56 17.95
CA ASN A 32 -9.97 11.88 17.47
C ASN A 32 -8.50 12.18 17.79
N ILE A 33 -7.84 11.29 18.55
CA ILE A 33 -6.43 11.38 18.95
C ILE A 33 -5.77 10.06 18.54
N PRO A 34 -4.58 10.07 17.90
CA PRO A 34 -3.91 8.84 17.53
C PRO A 34 -3.44 8.11 18.79
N ASP A 35 -3.71 6.81 18.86
CA ASP A 35 -3.07 5.93 19.83
C ASP A 35 -1.87 5.20 19.21
N ALA A 36 -1.17 4.39 20.01
CA ALA A 36 0.02 3.66 19.56
C ALA A 36 -0.23 2.66 18.40
N ASN A 37 -1.50 2.28 18.19
CA ASN A 37 -1.98 1.32 17.23
C ASN A 37 -2.85 1.95 16.12
N ALA A 38 -2.76 3.26 15.93
CA ALA A 38 -3.42 3.94 14.82
C ALA A 38 -2.90 3.36 13.48
N LEU A 39 -3.80 2.70 12.75
CA LEU A 39 -3.57 2.13 11.42
C LEU A 39 -3.65 3.20 10.34
N ALA A 40 -4.68 4.05 10.41
CA ALA A 40 -4.98 5.03 9.37
C ALA A 40 -5.51 6.32 9.97
N VAL A 41 -5.28 7.41 9.24
CA VAL A 41 -5.89 8.72 9.50
C VAL A 41 -6.94 9.00 8.44
N PHE A 42 -8.06 9.57 8.86
CA PHE A 42 -9.17 9.96 8.00
C PHE A 42 -9.63 11.38 8.28
N TYR A 43 -9.91 12.10 7.21
CA TYR A 43 -10.56 13.40 7.16
C TYR A 43 -11.96 13.22 6.61
N THR A 44 -12.98 13.54 7.41
CA THR A 44 -14.39 13.42 7.00
C THR A 44 -14.95 14.80 6.70
N LEU A 45 -15.46 14.97 5.48
CA LEU A 45 -15.96 16.22 4.94
C LEU A 45 -17.41 16.08 4.48
N LYS A 46 -18.21 17.14 4.62
CA LYS A 46 -19.60 17.14 4.13
C LYS A 46 -19.64 17.25 2.61
N GLY A 47 -20.54 16.49 1.99
CA GLY A 47 -20.79 16.50 0.55
C GLY A 47 -19.75 15.73 -0.25
N ASP A 48 -19.88 15.83 -1.58
CA ASP A 48 -18.90 15.34 -2.53
C ASP A 48 -17.76 16.37 -2.67
N ILE A 49 -16.54 15.93 -2.32
CA ILE A 49 -15.31 16.74 -2.43
C ILE A 49 -14.35 16.19 -3.49
N GLN A 50 -14.78 15.24 -4.34
CA GLN A 50 -13.93 14.54 -5.31
C GLN A 50 -13.08 15.49 -6.15
N LYS A 51 -13.68 16.58 -6.67
CA LYS A 51 -12.96 17.58 -7.45
C LYS A 51 -11.83 18.25 -6.65
N LYS A 52 -12.08 18.63 -5.39
CA LYS A 52 -11.07 19.25 -4.51
C LYS A 52 -9.97 18.27 -4.16
N TYR A 53 -10.32 17.02 -3.89
CA TYR A 53 -9.36 15.96 -3.62
C TYR A 53 -8.45 15.66 -4.81
N ASN A 54 -9.01 15.59 -6.03
CA ASN A 54 -8.21 15.42 -7.25
C ASN A 54 -7.19 16.57 -7.40
N ILE A 55 -7.61 17.83 -7.21
CA ILE A 55 -6.70 18.99 -7.25
C ILE A 55 -5.60 18.88 -6.19
N LEU A 56 -5.94 18.46 -4.96
CA LEU A 56 -4.94 18.24 -3.91
C LEU A 56 -3.86 17.26 -4.38
N VAL A 57 -4.26 16.07 -4.84
CA VAL A 57 -3.32 14.99 -5.16
C VAL A 57 -2.55 15.23 -6.46
N GLU A 58 -3.21 15.77 -7.49
CA GLU A 58 -2.61 15.95 -8.82
C GLU A 58 -1.70 17.18 -8.91
N GLU A 59 -2.00 18.23 -8.12
CA GLU A 59 -1.33 19.53 -8.23
C GLU A 59 -0.61 19.93 -6.93
N LYS A 60 -1.31 19.90 -5.79
CA LYS A 60 -0.79 20.51 -4.55
C LYS A 60 0.29 19.65 -3.88
N LEU A 61 0.14 18.33 -3.87
CA LEU A 61 1.10 17.43 -3.23
C LEU A 61 2.51 17.51 -3.84
N LYS A 62 2.62 17.82 -5.14
CA LYS A 62 3.92 18.06 -5.80
C LYS A 62 4.71 19.19 -5.15
N THR A 63 4.02 20.21 -4.63
CA THR A 63 4.67 21.37 -3.98
C THR A 63 5.36 21.02 -2.67
N ILE A 64 5.04 19.86 -2.07
CA ILE A 64 5.69 19.32 -0.88
C ILE A 64 6.48 18.04 -1.20
N GLY A 65 6.79 17.80 -2.48
CA GLY A 65 7.66 16.73 -2.95
C GLY A 65 6.99 15.39 -3.16
N PHE A 66 5.65 15.29 -3.06
CA PHE A 66 4.93 14.05 -3.36
C PHE A 66 4.50 14.01 -4.83
N ASN A 67 4.92 12.97 -5.54
CA ASN A 67 4.52 12.67 -6.90
C ASN A 67 3.36 11.67 -6.90
N LEU A 68 2.43 11.86 -7.84
CA LEU A 68 1.36 10.92 -8.15
C LEU A 68 1.85 10.00 -9.27
N THR A 69 1.78 8.69 -9.07
CA THR A 69 2.29 7.71 -10.04
C THR A 69 1.14 7.17 -10.90
N ASP A 70 0.34 6.25 -10.37
CA ASP A 70 -0.70 5.52 -11.12
C ASP A 70 -2.10 5.71 -10.52
N PRO A 71 -2.77 6.84 -10.79
CA PRO A 71 -4.07 7.15 -10.19
C PRO A 71 -5.20 6.25 -10.70
N HIS A 72 -5.89 5.59 -9.77
CA HIS A 72 -7.07 4.77 -10.03
C HIS A 72 -8.33 5.48 -9.54
N LYS A 73 -8.95 6.29 -10.41
CA LYS A 73 -10.16 7.05 -10.11
C LYS A 73 -11.42 6.22 -10.30
N ARG A 74 -12.39 6.39 -9.39
CA ARG A 74 -13.74 5.80 -9.45
C ARG A 74 -13.73 4.28 -9.70
N VAL A 75 -12.88 3.55 -8.99
CA VAL A 75 -12.77 2.08 -9.07
C VAL A 75 -14.11 1.40 -8.77
N ASN A 76 -14.96 2.04 -7.95
CA ASN A 76 -16.33 1.58 -7.71
C ASN A 76 -17.19 1.47 -8.98
N ASP A 77 -16.93 2.25 -10.03
CA ASP A 77 -17.67 2.16 -11.30
C ASP A 77 -17.33 0.86 -12.05
N GLN A 78 -16.05 0.46 -12.04
CA GLN A 78 -15.60 -0.81 -12.62
C GLN A 78 -16.19 -2.00 -11.86
N TYR A 79 -16.22 -1.92 -10.53
CA TYR A 79 -16.86 -2.94 -9.70
C TYR A 79 -18.36 -3.02 -9.97
N LYS A 80 -19.05 -1.89 -10.11
CA LYS A 80 -20.46 -1.87 -10.48
C LYS A 80 -20.70 -2.50 -11.85
N ALA A 81 -19.85 -2.24 -12.84
CA ALA A 81 -19.95 -2.87 -14.15
C ALA A 81 -19.78 -4.40 -14.07
N LYS A 82 -18.85 -4.88 -13.22
CA LYS A 82 -18.57 -6.31 -13.05
C LYS A 82 -19.62 -7.05 -12.21
N TYR A 83 -20.11 -6.43 -11.13
CA TYR A 83 -20.99 -7.07 -10.12
C TYR A 83 -22.42 -6.52 -10.13
N ALA A 84 -22.78 -5.71 -11.12
CA ALA A 84 -24.09 -5.06 -11.32
C ALA A 84 -24.57 -4.10 -10.21
N SER A 85 -23.81 -3.93 -9.12
CA SER A 85 -24.20 -3.12 -7.97
C SER A 85 -23.00 -2.50 -7.26
N THR A 86 -23.24 -1.42 -6.52
CA THR A 86 -22.24 -0.80 -5.63
C THR A 86 -22.97 -0.03 -4.54
N VAL A 87 -22.36 0.05 -3.36
CA VAL A 87 -22.78 0.94 -2.25
C VAL A 87 -21.96 2.24 -2.22
N LEU A 88 -20.96 2.36 -3.09
CA LEU A 88 -20.02 3.47 -3.15
C LEU A 88 -20.39 4.41 -4.30
N ASP A 89 -20.48 5.70 -3.97
CA ASP A 89 -20.61 6.80 -4.93
C ASP A 89 -19.24 7.18 -5.52
N VAL A 90 -18.22 7.22 -4.65
CA VAL A 90 -16.83 7.48 -5.01
C VAL A 90 -15.94 6.47 -4.28
N LEU A 91 -15.04 5.83 -5.01
CA LEU A 91 -13.88 5.13 -4.49
C LEU A 91 -12.70 5.40 -5.42
N SER A 92 -11.63 6.01 -4.93
CA SER A 92 -10.39 6.14 -5.73
C SER A 92 -9.17 5.84 -4.87
N PHE A 93 -8.19 5.21 -5.49
CA PHE A 93 -6.86 4.97 -4.95
C PHE A 93 -5.88 5.83 -5.74
N MET A 94 -5.16 6.72 -5.05
CA MET A 94 -4.23 7.66 -5.65
C MET A 94 -2.85 7.43 -5.05
N PRO A 95 -2.01 6.56 -5.65
CA PRO A 95 -0.69 6.27 -5.12
C PRO A 95 0.21 7.50 -5.17
N VAL A 96 0.85 7.82 -4.05
CA VAL A 96 1.80 8.93 -3.97
C VAL A 96 3.10 8.49 -3.30
N VAL A 97 4.19 9.13 -3.70
CA VAL A 97 5.53 8.86 -3.20
C VAL A 97 6.32 10.16 -3.11
N ASN A 98 7.19 10.30 -2.10
CA ASN A 98 8.12 11.43 -2.01
C ASN A 98 9.50 10.97 -2.47
N ASP A 99 9.73 10.94 -3.77
CA ASP A 99 10.93 10.31 -4.37
C ASP A 99 12.23 10.88 -3.81
N LYS A 100 12.32 12.20 -3.68
CA LYS A 100 13.50 12.89 -3.10
C LYS A 100 13.84 12.43 -1.69
N THR A 101 12.83 12.08 -0.88
CA THR A 101 13.07 11.53 0.46
C THR A 101 13.29 10.03 0.41
N MET A 102 12.58 9.32 -0.47
CA MET A 102 12.60 7.87 -0.55
C MET A 102 13.92 7.33 -1.08
N ILE A 103 14.42 7.88 -2.19
CA ILE A 103 15.58 7.35 -2.93
C ILE A 103 16.82 7.18 -2.01
N PRO A 104 17.27 8.19 -1.25
CA PRO A 104 18.41 8.01 -0.35
C PRO A 104 18.16 6.99 0.78
N LEU A 105 16.90 6.78 1.17
CA LEU A 105 16.56 5.80 2.21
C LEU A 105 16.60 4.36 1.71
N LEU A 106 16.48 4.12 0.40
CA LEU A 106 16.57 2.79 -0.20
C LEU A 106 17.96 2.16 -0.01
N ASN A 107 19.02 2.97 0.04
CA ASN A 107 20.38 2.50 0.39
C ASN A 107 20.54 2.13 1.86
N ILE A 108 19.62 2.54 2.73
CA ILE A 108 19.67 2.22 4.16
C ILE A 108 18.78 1.01 4.46
N ASP A 109 17.55 1.00 3.93
CA ASP A 109 16.61 -0.10 4.11
C ASP A 109 15.63 -0.17 2.92
N PRO A 110 15.92 -0.97 1.88
CA PRO A 110 15.14 -0.99 0.64
C PRO A 110 13.69 -1.46 0.84
N ARG A 111 13.39 -2.16 1.95
CA ARG A 111 12.04 -2.63 2.27
C ARG A 111 11.05 -1.48 2.40
N ILE A 112 11.50 -0.25 2.65
CA ILE A 112 10.64 0.94 2.70
C ILE A 112 9.84 1.14 1.40
N ALA A 113 10.35 0.66 0.27
CA ALA A 113 9.67 0.66 -1.01
C ALA A 113 8.37 -0.17 -0.99
N GLY A 114 8.18 -1.10 -0.06
CA GLY A 114 6.92 -1.83 0.12
C GLY A 114 5.70 -0.95 0.44
N PHE A 115 5.90 0.32 0.82
CA PHE A 115 4.87 1.36 0.92
C PHE A 115 5.21 2.62 0.10
N GLY A 116 6.12 2.51 -0.86
CA GLY A 116 6.49 3.58 -1.79
C GLY A 116 6.29 3.11 -3.22
N PRO A 117 5.25 3.60 -3.94
CA PRO A 117 4.19 4.52 -3.50
C PRO A 117 3.19 3.93 -2.48
N PHE A 118 2.47 4.80 -1.75
CA PHE A 118 1.31 4.39 -0.93
C PHE A 118 0.03 5.07 -1.40
N ASN A 119 -1.10 4.39 -1.20
CA ASN A 119 -2.40 4.93 -1.60
C ASN A 119 -2.89 6.04 -0.66
N MET A 120 -3.15 7.21 -1.24
CA MET A 120 -4.16 8.12 -0.76
C MET A 120 -5.54 7.60 -1.17
N LEU A 121 -6.50 7.60 -0.25
CA LEU A 121 -7.85 7.10 -0.46
C LEU A 121 -8.87 8.25 -0.46
N ILE A 122 -9.85 8.16 -1.35
CA ILE A 122 -11.13 8.87 -1.23
C ILE A 122 -12.28 7.87 -1.33
N ALA A 123 -13.22 7.95 -0.40
CA ALA A 123 -14.41 7.11 -0.37
C ALA A 123 -15.65 7.91 0.04
N LYS A 124 -16.76 7.68 -0.67
CA LYS A 124 -18.10 8.18 -0.32
C LYS A 124 -19.12 7.11 -0.62
N LYS A 125 -20.05 6.85 0.31
CA LYS A 125 -21.19 5.96 0.07
C LYS A 125 -22.36 6.68 -0.60
N LEU A 126 -23.25 5.92 -1.23
CA LEU A 126 -24.46 6.43 -1.86
C LEU A 126 -25.45 7.02 -0.84
N ASP A 127 -25.53 6.42 0.35
CA ASP A 127 -26.48 6.78 1.41
C ASP A 127 -25.92 7.80 2.44
N GLU A 128 -24.68 8.24 2.25
CA GLU A 128 -24.01 9.19 3.12
C GLU A 128 -23.75 10.52 2.39
N ASN A 129 -23.99 11.64 3.09
CA ASN A 129 -23.64 12.99 2.60
C ASN A 129 -22.28 13.45 3.13
N VAL A 130 -21.34 12.52 3.28
CA VAL A 130 -19.97 12.78 3.68
C VAL A 130 -19.00 12.02 2.79
N THR A 131 -17.83 12.60 2.59
CA THR A 131 -16.69 11.98 1.93
C THR A 131 -15.58 11.77 2.94
N HIS A 132 -14.94 10.60 2.88
CA HIS A 132 -13.78 10.25 3.67
C HIS A 132 -12.53 10.29 2.80
N VAL A 133 -11.49 10.98 3.27
CA VAL A 133 -10.16 10.98 2.67
C VAL A 133 -9.18 10.45 3.69
N GLY A 134 -8.22 9.61 3.31
CA GLY A 134 -7.27 9.07 4.28
C GLY A 134 -6.07 8.35 3.69
N HIS A 135 -5.16 7.98 4.57
CA HIS A 135 -3.99 7.14 4.28
C HIS A 135 -3.58 6.36 5.53
N LEU A 136 -2.71 5.36 5.34
CA LEU A 136 -2.12 4.62 6.46
C LEU A 136 -1.13 5.49 7.23
N MET A 137 -0.96 5.19 8.52
CA MET A 137 -0.01 5.89 9.38
C MET A 137 1.44 5.44 9.08
N PRO A 138 2.43 6.33 8.97
CA PRO A 138 3.81 5.93 8.64
C PRO A 138 4.40 4.94 9.64
N LYS A 139 4.06 5.09 10.93
CA LYS A 139 4.49 4.15 11.97
C LYS A 139 4.04 2.71 11.67
N VAL A 140 2.78 2.52 11.28
CA VAL A 140 2.26 1.17 11.02
C VAL A 140 2.85 0.59 9.74
N MET A 141 3.08 1.41 8.71
CA MET A 141 3.79 1.00 7.50
C MET A 141 5.17 0.44 7.87
N LEU A 142 5.96 1.21 8.61
CA LEU A 142 7.30 0.81 9.05
C LEU A 142 7.29 -0.41 9.98
N ASP A 143 6.26 -0.55 10.82
CA ASP A 143 6.09 -1.71 11.70
C ASP A 143 5.72 -2.97 10.89
N ILE A 144 4.90 -2.84 9.84
CA ILE A 144 4.57 -3.93 8.91
C ILE A 144 5.84 -4.40 8.18
N LEU A 145 6.65 -3.47 7.70
CA LEU A 145 7.92 -3.77 7.02
C LEU A 145 9.01 -4.30 7.96
N GLY A 146 8.81 -4.22 9.28
CA GLY A 146 9.80 -4.62 10.27
C GLY A 146 11.01 -3.69 10.36
N ILE A 147 10.92 -2.46 9.83
CA ILE A 147 12.03 -1.51 9.78
C ILE A 147 12.29 -0.93 11.16
N LYS A 148 13.52 -1.08 11.67
CA LYS A 148 13.97 -0.56 12.97
C LYS A 148 15.00 0.56 12.87
N ASN A 149 15.59 0.77 11.69
CA ASN A 149 16.59 1.81 11.50
C ASN A 149 16.00 3.20 11.85
N LYS A 150 16.62 3.88 12.82
CA LYS A 150 16.08 5.13 13.38
C LYS A 150 15.99 6.23 12.31
N GLU A 151 17.00 6.37 11.48
CA GLU A 151 17.06 7.41 10.45
C GLU A 151 15.96 7.21 9.41
N VAL A 152 15.77 5.99 8.92
CA VAL A 152 14.69 5.64 7.98
C VAL A 152 13.34 5.98 8.60
N ARG A 153 13.11 5.56 9.84
CA ARG A 153 11.83 5.82 10.53
C ARG A 153 11.56 7.31 10.71
N GLU A 154 12.56 8.09 11.09
CA GLU A 154 12.44 9.54 11.31
C GLU A 154 12.19 10.29 10.00
N LYS A 155 13.03 10.07 8.98
CA LYS A 155 12.93 10.75 7.68
C LYS A 155 11.64 10.38 6.93
N PHE A 156 11.28 9.10 6.91
CA PHE A 156 10.02 8.66 6.29
C PHE A 156 8.80 9.23 7.01
N THR A 157 8.76 9.16 8.35
CA THR A 157 7.61 9.67 9.12
C THR A 157 7.46 11.19 8.97
N ALA A 158 8.57 11.93 8.80
CA ALA A 158 8.53 13.37 8.63
C ALA A 158 7.78 13.84 7.38
N THR A 159 7.80 13.05 6.29
CA THR A 159 7.09 13.40 5.03
C THR A 159 5.57 13.41 5.23
N PHE A 160 5.04 12.56 6.12
CA PHE A 160 3.61 12.52 6.41
C PHE A 160 3.14 13.73 7.22
N LYS A 161 4.04 14.41 7.95
CA LYS A 161 3.67 15.65 8.65
C LYS A 161 3.33 16.77 7.67
N SER A 162 4.12 16.94 6.60
CA SER A 162 3.82 17.93 5.56
C SER A 162 2.57 17.53 4.77
N LEU A 163 2.39 16.24 4.50
CA LEU A 163 1.19 15.69 3.88
C LEU A 163 -0.09 16.00 4.69
N ASP A 164 -0.13 15.60 5.97
CA ASP A 164 -1.27 15.86 6.87
C ASP A 164 -1.60 17.36 6.93
N THR A 165 -0.57 18.20 7.06
CA THR A 165 -0.73 19.66 7.11
C THR A 165 -1.34 20.19 5.81
N MET A 166 -0.93 19.65 4.66
CA MET A 166 -1.47 20.04 3.36
C MET A 166 -2.93 19.59 3.21
N ILE A 167 -3.28 18.37 3.63
CA ILE A 167 -4.66 17.86 3.61
C ILE A 167 -5.56 18.75 4.48
N GLU A 168 -5.11 19.06 5.70
CA GLU A 168 -5.86 19.92 6.65
C GLU A 168 -6.08 21.32 6.09
N LYS A 169 -5.08 21.89 5.41
CA LYS A 169 -5.18 23.21 4.80
C LYS A 169 -6.12 23.24 3.60
N GLU A 170 -6.00 22.29 2.68
CA GLU A 170 -6.72 22.34 1.40
C GLU A 170 -8.13 21.75 1.47
N LEU A 171 -8.34 20.74 2.33
CA LEU A 171 -9.64 20.07 2.47
C LEU A 171 -10.33 20.42 3.79
N GLY A 172 -9.58 20.40 4.91
CA GLY A 172 -10.13 20.52 6.25
C GLY A 172 -10.92 19.27 6.69
N GLY A 173 -12.03 19.46 7.40
CA GLY A 173 -12.89 18.38 7.87
C GLY A 173 -12.55 17.83 9.25
N GLN A 174 -13.32 16.83 9.69
CA GLN A 174 -13.09 16.18 10.98
C GLN A 174 -12.01 15.10 10.84
N LYS A 175 -10.87 15.34 11.50
CA LYS A 175 -9.77 14.36 11.60
C LYS A 175 -10.12 13.26 12.60
N SER A 176 -9.88 12.01 12.22
CA SER A 176 -10.06 10.83 13.05
C SER A 176 -9.04 9.76 12.69
N TYR A 177 -8.85 8.80 13.59
CA TYR A 177 -7.93 7.70 13.43
C TYR A 177 -8.68 6.38 13.55
N ARG A 178 -8.27 5.41 12.74
CA ARG A 178 -8.69 4.01 12.85
C ARG A 178 -7.58 3.23 13.51
N SER A 179 -7.88 2.59 14.63
CA SER A 179 -6.92 1.75 15.35
C SER A 179 -7.18 0.26 15.09
N ILE A 180 -6.11 -0.52 15.11
CA ILE A 180 -6.16 -2.00 15.13
C ILE A 180 -5.77 -2.52 16.52
N ASN A 181 -6.17 -3.75 16.83
CA ASN A 181 -5.80 -4.37 18.11
C ASN A 181 -4.32 -4.75 18.14
N LYS A 182 -3.87 -5.47 17.10
CA LYS A 182 -2.48 -5.89 16.90
C LYS A 182 -2.22 -6.21 15.43
N LEU A 183 -0.98 -6.07 15.00
CA LEU A 183 -0.51 -6.62 13.74
C LEU A 183 -0.42 -8.16 13.83
N PRO A 184 -0.53 -8.87 12.68
CA PRO A 184 -0.22 -10.29 12.64
C PRO A 184 1.25 -10.55 13.01
N GLU A 185 1.57 -11.76 13.47
CA GLU A 185 2.95 -12.13 13.82
C GLU A 185 3.89 -12.07 12.61
N LYS A 186 3.40 -12.52 11.45
CA LYS A 186 4.07 -12.36 10.16
C LYS A 186 3.44 -11.17 9.42
N THR A 187 4.15 -10.06 9.37
CA THR A 187 3.68 -8.81 8.76
C THR A 187 4.13 -8.63 7.32
N MET A 188 5.25 -9.25 6.93
CA MET A 188 5.82 -9.15 5.60
C MET A 188 6.38 -10.51 5.14
N ILE A 189 6.39 -10.71 3.83
CA ILE A 189 7.05 -11.83 3.18
C ILE A 189 8.21 -11.26 2.38
N ASN A 190 9.42 -11.73 2.66
CA ASN A 190 10.63 -11.35 1.96
C ASN A 190 11.26 -12.60 1.35
N TYR A 191 11.76 -12.47 0.13
CA TYR A 191 12.52 -13.50 -0.57
C TYR A 191 13.80 -12.87 -1.07
N GLU A 192 14.91 -13.58 -0.86
CA GLU A 192 16.22 -13.25 -1.41
C GLU A 192 16.67 -14.45 -2.23
N TYR A 193 17.17 -14.20 -3.43
CA TYR A 193 17.62 -15.23 -4.35
C TYR A 193 18.97 -14.82 -4.92
N GLU A 194 20.00 -15.64 -4.66
CA GLU A 194 21.32 -15.47 -5.25
C GLU A 194 21.35 -16.11 -6.63
N PHE A 195 21.93 -15.42 -7.60
CA PHE A 195 22.09 -15.88 -8.98
C PHE A 195 23.44 -15.44 -9.53
N GLU A 196 23.92 -16.12 -10.58
CA GLU A 196 25.11 -15.69 -11.31
C GLU A 196 24.77 -14.45 -12.13
N ALA A 197 25.62 -13.43 -12.08
CA ALA A 197 25.42 -12.20 -12.84
C ALA A 197 25.31 -12.54 -14.35
N PRO A 198 24.21 -12.16 -15.01
CA PRO A 198 24.03 -12.41 -16.44
C PRO A 198 25.00 -11.53 -17.24
N ASP A 199 25.36 -12.00 -18.45
CA ASP A 199 26.15 -11.20 -19.38
C ASP A 199 25.40 -9.93 -19.84
N ASP A 200 24.07 -10.02 -19.91
CA ASP A 200 23.16 -8.92 -20.23
C ASP A 200 22.14 -8.75 -19.09
N MET A 201 22.32 -7.70 -18.29
CA MET A 201 21.46 -7.40 -17.15
C MET A 201 20.10 -6.83 -17.58
N GLU A 202 20.05 -6.07 -18.69
CA GLU A 202 18.81 -5.48 -19.19
C GLU A 202 17.85 -6.59 -19.65
N ASP A 203 18.35 -7.51 -20.49
CA ASP A 203 17.59 -8.67 -20.96
C ASP A 203 17.10 -9.55 -19.78
N PHE A 204 17.93 -9.72 -18.75
CA PHE A 204 17.57 -10.46 -17.55
C PHE A 204 16.44 -9.79 -16.76
N ILE A 205 16.52 -8.47 -16.57
CA ILE A 205 15.49 -7.69 -15.85
C ILE A 205 14.15 -7.77 -16.61
N ASP A 206 14.18 -7.60 -17.93
CA ASP A 206 12.99 -7.69 -18.78
C ASP A 206 12.33 -9.07 -18.69
N GLU A 207 13.12 -10.14 -18.79
CA GLU A 207 12.62 -11.51 -18.65
C GLU A 207 12.05 -11.76 -17.24
N PHE A 208 12.72 -11.25 -16.21
CA PHE A 208 12.28 -11.38 -14.82
C PHE A 208 10.95 -10.66 -14.59
N GLN A 209 10.83 -9.39 -14.99
CA GLN A 209 9.62 -8.59 -14.85
C GLN A 209 8.45 -9.26 -15.58
N ASN A 210 8.64 -9.68 -16.83
CA ASN A 210 7.60 -10.36 -17.60
C ASN A 210 7.14 -11.66 -16.91
N LYS A 211 8.06 -12.51 -16.44
CA LYS A 211 7.70 -13.74 -15.69
C LYS A 211 6.98 -13.43 -14.38
N PHE A 212 7.43 -12.42 -13.65
CA PHE A 212 6.79 -11.97 -12.41
C PHE A 212 5.36 -11.53 -12.67
N GLU A 213 5.14 -10.62 -13.63
CA GLU A 213 3.82 -10.11 -13.97
C GLU A 213 2.86 -11.22 -14.42
N LEU A 214 3.31 -12.10 -15.32
CA LEU A 214 2.52 -13.24 -15.78
C LEU A 214 2.14 -14.17 -14.62
N ALA A 215 3.07 -14.45 -13.70
CA ALA A 215 2.79 -15.30 -12.55
C ALA A 215 1.71 -14.71 -11.63
N PHE A 216 1.67 -13.38 -11.45
CA PHE A 216 0.64 -12.71 -10.66
C PHE A 216 -0.71 -12.65 -11.41
N ILE A 217 -0.69 -12.36 -12.71
CA ILE A 217 -1.88 -12.37 -13.57
C ILE A 217 -2.55 -13.75 -13.59
N ASP A 218 -1.76 -14.82 -13.70
CA ASP A 218 -2.24 -16.22 -13.62
C ASP A 218 -2.90 -16.55 -12.28
N LYS A 219 -2.61 -15.77 -11.23
CA LYS A 219 -3.23 -15.84 -9.91
C LYS A 219 -4.33 -14.80 -9.71
N ASN A 220 -4.84 -14.20 -10.78
CA ASN A 220 -5.90 -13.19 -10.80
C ASN A 220 -5.56 -11.86 -10.09
N TYR A 221 -4.27 -11.57 -9.91
CA TYR A 221 -3.83 -10.23 -9.53
C TYR A 221 -3.79 -9.33 -10.76
N LEU A 222 -4.09 -8.06 -10.53
CA LEU A 222 -3.88 -6.96 -11.46
C LEU A 222 -2.62 -6.21 -11.02
N ILE A 223 -1.75 -5.92 -11.99
CA ILE A 223 -0.68 -4.93 -11.81
C ILE A 223 -1.35 -3.55 -11.87
N ALA A 224 -1.61 -2.98 -10.69
CA ALA A 224 -2.31 -1.72 -10.49
C ALA A 224 -1.34 -0.53 -10.37
N GLY A 225 -0.05 -0.73 -10.62
CA GLY A 225 0.91 0.35 -10.66
C GLY A 225 2.33 -0.18 -10.73
N TYR A 226 3.21 0.65 -11.26
CA TYR A 226 4.63 0.39 -11.43
C TYR A 226 5.39 1.68 -11.15
N HIS A 227 6.40 1.60 -10.30
CA HIS A 227 7.27 2.75 -10.03
C HIS A 227 8.73 2.32 -10.10
N ASN A 228 9.43 2.80 -11.12
CA ASN A 228 10.88 2.64 -11.23
C ASN A 228 11.57 3.73 -10.42
N PHE A 229 12.24 3.37 -9.33
CA PHE A 229 12.96 4.33 -8.50
C PHE A 229 14.26 4.81 -9.15
N MET A 230 14.83 4.06 -10.09
CA MET A 230 16.04 4.46 -10.83
C MET A 230 15.78 5.65 -11.76
N GLU A 231 14.54 5.84 -12.20
CA GLU A 231 14.14 6.92 -13.12
C GLU A 231 13.31 8.04 -12.43
N ALA A 232 13.14 7.95 -11.11
CA ALA A 232 12.18 8.81 -10.40
C ALA A 232 12.69 10.24 -10.17
N THR A 233 14.00 10.46 -10.18
CA THR A 233 14.65 11.79 -10.15
C THR A 233 15.89 11.84 -11.03
N ASP A 234 16.32 13.03 -11.43
CA ASP A 234 17.51 13.22 -12.30
C ASP A 234 18.81 12.64 -11.72
N ASP A 235 18.89 12.49 -10.40
CA ASP A 235 20.04 11.99 -9.64
C ASP A 235 19.80 10.58 -9.05
N ALA A 236 18.71 9.90 -9.44
CA ALA A 236 18.32 8.63 -8.84
C ALA A 236 19.34 7.51 -9.10
N GLU A 237 19.81 7.36 -10.34
CA GLU A 237 20.84 6.37 -10.71
C GLU A 237 22.15 6.60 -9.94
N ASP A 238 22.58 7.86 -9.81
CA ASP A 238 23.79 8.22 -9.06
C ASP A 238 23.64 7.88 -7.57
N ILE A 239 22.48 8.17 -6.97
CA ILE A 239 22.24 7.85 -5.56
C ILE A 239 22.14 6.34 -5.36
N LEU A 240 21.52 5.62 -6.29
CA LEU A 240 21.29 4.18 -6.23
C LEU A 240 22.36 3.36 -6.96
N GLU A 241 23.59 3.88 -7.11
CA GLU A 241 24.69 3.23 -7.85
C GLU A 241 25.02 1.80 -7.41
N GLY A 242 24.56 1.38 -6.22
CA GLY A 242 24.69 0.02 -5.71
C GLY A 242 23.63 -0.97 -6.21
N TYR A 243 22.65 -0.52 -7.00
CA TYR A 243 21.59 -1.34 -7.59
C TYR A 243 21.66 -1.29 -9.11
N ASP A 244 21.63 -2.45 -9.77
CA ASP A 244 21.45 -2.51 -11.24
C ASP A 244 20.04 -2.07 -11.65
N ALA A 245 19.04 -2.36 -10.81
CA ALA A 245 17.67 -1.87 -10.98
C ALA A 245 16.88 -1.91 -9.65
N PHE A 246 15.90 -1.02 -9.52
CA PHE A 246 15.06 -0.94 -8.33
C PHE A 246 13.65 -0.41 -8.66
N TRP A 247 12.62 -1.24 -8.50
CA TRP A 247 11.24 -0.86 -8.79
C TRP A 247 10.24 -1.49 -7.81
N THR A 248 9.01 -0.99 -7.84
CA THR A 248 7.89 -1.56 -7.09
C THR A 248 6.66 -1.75 -7.96
N TYR A 249 5.92 -2.82 -7.67
CA TYR A 249 4.59 -3.05 -8.21
C TYR A 249 3.52 -2.84 -7.16
N SER A 250 2.45 -2.14 -7.53
CA SER A 250 1.19 -2.15 -6.78
C SER A 250 0.33 -3.30 -7.27
N LEU A 251 0.02 -4.25 -6.41
CA LEU A 251 -0.78 -5.43 -6.76
C LEU A 251 -2.19 -5.31 -6.19
N CYS A 252 -3.19 -5.56 -7.03
CA CYS A 252 -4.61 -5.57 -6.63
C CYS A 252 -5.22 -6.94 -6.93
N HIS A 253 -6.00 -7.48 -5.99
CA HIS A 253 -6.79 -8.69 -6.24
C HIS A 253 -8.26 -8.35 -6.08
N LEU A 254 -9.03 -8.48 -7.15
CA LEU A 254 -10.42 -8.00 -7.21
C LEU A 254 -11.34 -8.66 -6.18
N GLU A 255 -11.09 -9.91 -5.82
CA GLU A 255 -11.87 -10.62 -4.79
C GLU A 255 -11.66 -10.04 -3.39
N PHE A 256 -10.46 -9.54 -3.10
CA PHE A 256 -10.11 -8.98 -1.79
C PHE A 256 -10.27 -7.46 -1.72
N SER A 257 -10.58 -6.83 -2.86
CA SER A 257 -10.63 -5.38 -3.02
C SER A 257 -12.06 -4.84 -3.20
N TYR A 258 -13.08 -5.71 -3.10
CA TYR A 258 -14.51 -5.40 -3.12
C TYR A 258 -15.09 -5.28 -1.71
#